data_AF-U7LHQ0-F1
#
_entry.id   AF-U7LHQ0-F1
#
_cell.length_a   1.000
_cell.length_b   1.000
_cell.length_c   1.000
_cell.angle_alpha   90.00
_cell.angle_beta   90.00
_cell.angle_gamma   90.00
#
_symmetry.space_group_name_H-M   'P 1'
#
loop_
_entity.id
_entity.type
_entity.pdbx_description
1 polymer ?
#
loop_
_entity_poly.entity_id
_entity_poly.type
_entity_poly.pdbx_seq_one_letter_code
_entity_poly.pdbx_strand_id
1 'polypeptide(L)' 'MKGIDEQVAKAEKAVAGKLPVKRNRFVDLKAPNKQVNWALVTKNKALAELKGYQTSRVDLPAEQVIHAYRQMLKI' A
#
# COMPACT_ATOMS: atom_id res chain seq x y z
N MET A 1 -6.66 8.10 3.77
CA MET A 1 -5.99 6.82 4.07
C MET A 1 -4.67 7.17 4.76
N LYS A 2 -4.42 6.73 6.01
CA LYS A 2 -3.14 7.05 6.68
C LYS A 2 -1.99 6.49 5.84
N GLY A 3 -0.96 7.30 5.59
CA GLY A 3 0.17 6.94 4.74
C GLY A 3 0.86 5.66 5.20
N ILE A 4 1.59 4.99 4.29
CA ILE A 4 2.35 3.77 4.60
C ILE A 4 3.31 4.04 5.78
N ASP A 5 3.99 5.19 5.79
CA ASP A 5 4.97 5.54 6.82
C ASP A 5 4.35 5.69 8.22
N GLU A 6 3.16 6.29 8.34
CA GLU A 6 2.46 6.38 9.63
C GLU A 6 2.11 5.01 10.20
N GLN A 7 1.76 4.06 9.33
CA GLN A 7 1.42 2.71 9.74
C GLN A 7 2.67 1.90 10.11
N VAL A 8 3.79 2.12 9.42
CA VAL A 8 5.10 1.55 9.76
C VAL A 8 5.56 2.06 11.13
N ALA A 9 5.52 3.38 11.37
CA ALA A 9 5.92 3.96 12.65
C ALA A 9 5.09 3.43 13.84
N LYS A 10 3.80 3.11 13.61
CA LYS A 10 2.95 2.45 14.62
C LYS A 10 3.31 0.98 14.81
N ALA A 11 3.69 0.28 13.74
CA ALA A 11 4.11 -1.11 13.83
C ALA A 11 5.40 -1.23 14.65
N GLU A 12 6.38 -0.37 14.40
CA GLU A 12 7.64 -0.31 15.16
C GLU A 12 7.39 -0.06 16.64
N LYS A 13 6.59 0.95 16.98
CA LYS A 13 6.25 1.25 18.38
C LYS A 13 5.48 0.11 19.06
N ALA A 14 4.65 -0.63 18.31
CA ALA A 14 3.88 -1.74 18.83
C ALA A 14 4.76 -2.98 19.08
N VAL A 15 5.72 -3.25 18.19
CA VAL A 15 6.75 -4.29 18.36
C VAL A 15 7.67 -3.95 19.54
N ALA A 16 8.04 -2.67 19.70
CA ALA A 16 8.83 -2.17 20.82
C ALA A 16 8.06 -2.11 22.16
N GLY A 17 6.80 -2.55 22.22
CA GLY A 17 5.97 -2.55 23.44
C GLY A 17 5.52 -1.17 23.93
N LYS A 18 5.79 -0.10 23.18
CA LYS A 18 5.45 1.30 23.55
C LYS A 18 3.98 1.64 23.28
N LEU A 19 3.30 0.84 22.46
CA LEU A 19 1.89 1.01 22.10
C LEU A 19 1.21 -0.37 22.06
N PRO A 20 -0.06 -0.47 22.49
CA PRO A 20 -0.82 -1.70 22.32
C PRO A 20 -0.98 -2.02 20.83
N VAL A 21 -0.84 -3.30 20.48
CA VAL A 21 -1.01 -3.78 19.11
C VAL A 21 -2.50 -3.72 18.74
N LYS A 22 -2.92 -2.60 18.13
CA LYS A 22 -4.23 -2.46 17.46
C LYS A 22 -4.13 -2.99 16.02
N ARG A 23 -5.25 -3.02 15.28
CA ARG A 23 -5.31 -3.48 13.88
C ARG A 23 -4.28 -2.72 13.01
N ASN A 24 -3.14 -3.36 12.73
CA ASN A 24 -2.07 -2.86 11.88
C ASN A 24 -1.61 -4.00 10.95
N ARG A 25 -1.67 -3.77 9.64
CA ARG A 25 -1.32 -4.77 8.62
C ARG A 25 0.18 -5.11 8.57
N PHE A 26 1.05 -4.24 9.10
CA PHE A 26 2.51 -4.41 9.05
C PHE A 26 3.08 -5.10 10.29
N VAL A 27 2.26 -5.39 11.29
CA VAL A 27 2.69 -6.17 12.46
C VAL A 27 2.46 -7.65 12.16
N ASP A 28 3.53 -8.44 12.18
CA ASP A 28 3.43 -9.88 12.14
C ASP A 28 3.00 -10.39 13.52
N LEU A 29 1.83 -11.02 13.58
CA LEU A 29 1.25 -11.55 14.80
C LEU A 29 1.58 -13.03 15.00
N LYS A 30 2.32 -13.66 14.08
CA LYS A 30 2.75 -15.05 14.24
C LYS A 30 3.71 -15.14 15.44
N ALA A 31 3.32 -15.92 16.45
CA ALA A 31 4.12 -16.18 17.66
C ALA A 31 5.43 -16.90 17.31
N PRO A 32 6.52 -16.74 18.10
CA PRO A 32 6.62 -16.07 19.41
C PRO A 32 7.15 -14.63 19.38
N ASN A 33 7.76 -14.17 18.28
CA ASN A 33 8.40 -12.86 18.19
C ASN A 33 7.62 -11.93 17.27
N LYS A 34 6.78 -11.07 17.87
CA LYS A 34 6.08 -10.01 17.13
C LYS A 34 7.12 -9.12 16.45
N GLN A 35 7.06 -9.03 15.13
CA GLN A 35 8.02 -8.29 14.32
C GLN A 35 7.32 -7.44 13.27
N VAL A 36 8.03 -6.43 12.77
CA VAL A 36 7.53 -5.64 11.63
C VAL A 36 7.77 -6.46 10.35
N ASN A 37 6.73 -6.64 9.54
CA ASN A 37 6.86 -7.33 8.27
C ASN A 37 7.42 -6.38 7.20
N TRP A 38 8.75 -6.27 7.15
CA TRP A 38 9.46 -5.43 6.19
C TRP A 38 9.25 -5.84 4.73
N ALA A 39 9.07 -7.14 4.45
CA ALA A 39 8.78 -7.61 3.09
C ALA A 39 7.45 -7.01 2.57
N LEU A 40 6.42 -6.97 3.42
CA LEU A 40 5.13 -6.35 3.09
C LEU A 40 5.24 -4.83 2.97
N VAL A 41 6.08 -4.18 3.79
CA VAL A 41 6.33 -2.74 3.69
C VAL A 41 6.98 -2.40 2.35
N THR A 42 8.07 -3.07 1.99
CA THR A 42 8.79 -2.85 0.74
C THR A 42 7.88 -3.07 -0.48
N LYS A 43 7.09 -4.15 -0.48
CA LYS A 43 6.13 -4.42 -1.56
C LYS A 43 5.09 -3.30 -1.68
N ASN A 44 4.54 -2.82 -0.56
CA ASN A 44 3.56 -1.73 -0.60
C ASN A 44 4.19 -0.40 -1.01
N LYS A 45 5.44 -0.11 -0.60
CA LYS A 45 6.16 1.09 -1.03
C LYS A 45 6.42 1.06 -2.54
N ALA A 46 6.88 -0.07 -3.07
CA ALA A 46 7.08 -0.26 -4.51
C ALA A 46 5.78 -0.08 -5.32
N LEU A 47 4.64 -0.49 -4.76
CA LEU A 47 3.33 -0.36 -5.41
C LEU A 47 2.66 1.01 -5.19
N ALA A 48 3.12 1.82 -4.24
CA ALA A 48 2.42 3.04 -3.84
C ALA A 48 2.32 4.09 -4.96
N GLU A 49 3.27 4.06 -5.89
CA GLU A 49 3.35 4.99 -7.02
C GLU A 49 2.86 4.36 -8.35
N LEU A 50 2.67 3.04 -8.38
CA LEU A 50 2.18 2.33 -9.56
C LEU A 50 0.66 2.46 -9.65
N LYS A 51 0.20 3.35 -10.53
CA LYS A 51 -1.21 3.49 -10.90
C LYS A 51 -1.45 2.77 -12.23
N GLY A 52 -2.29 1.73 -12.21
CA GLY A 52 -2.71 1.01 -13.42
C GLY A 52 -4.12 1.39 -13.83
N TYR A 53 -4.38 1.38 -15.14
CA TYR A 53 -5.72 1.43 -15.72
C TYR A 53 -5.99 0.10 -16.42
N GLN A 54 -7.20 -0.44 -16.29
CA GLN A 54 -7.63 -1.66 -16.96
C GLN A 54 -8.72 -1.31 -17.97
N THR A 55 -8.57 -1.78 -19.21
CA THR A 55 -9.58 -1.63 -20.27
C THR A 55 -9.80 -2.96 -20.98
N SER A 56 -11.02 -3.20 -21.43
CA SER A 56 -11.36 -4.34 -22.31
C SER A 56 -11.14 -4.00 -23.80
N ARG A 57 -10.79 -2.75 -24.13
CA ARG A 57 -10.50 -2.32 -25.49
C ARG A 57 -9.08 -2.70 -25.89
N VAL A 58 -8.95 -3.36 -27.03
CA VAL A 58 -7.67 -3.85 -27.57
C VAL A 58 -7.24 -3.08 -28.82
N ASP A 59 -8.13 -2.23 -29.34
CA ASP A 59 -8.00 -1.40 -30.54
C ASP A 59 -7.35 -0.04 -30.27
N LEU A 60 -7.24 0.36 -29.00
CA LEU A 60 -6.73 1.68 -28.59
C LEU A 60 -5.35 1.58 -27.94
N PRO A 61 -4.44 2.54 -28.22
CA PRO A 61 -3.17 2.61 -27.52
C PRO A 61 -3.35 3.02 -26.06
N ALA A 62 -2.47 2.52 -25.19
CA ALA A 62 -2.57 2.70 -23.74
C ALA A 62 -2.66 4.19 -23.31
N GLU A 63 -1.95 5.08 -24.00
CA GLU A 63 -1.94 6.51 -23.67
C GLU A 63 -3.31 7.17 -23.86
N GLN A 64 -4.03 6.84 -24.93
CA GLN A 64 -5.38 7.37 -25.17
C GLN A 64 -6.36 6.89 -24.10
N VAL A 65 -6.26 5.61 -23.71
CA VAL A 65 -7.06 5.03 -22.64
C VAL A 65 -6.79 5.75 -21.32
N ILE A 66 -5.51 5.97 -20.98
CA ILE A 66 -5.12 6.69 -19.76
C ILE A 66 -5.67 8.11 -19.78
N HIS A 67 -5.57 8.83 -20.91
CA HIS A 67 -6.07 10.20 -21.02
C HIS A 67 -7.59 10.28 -20.84
N ALA A 68 -8.34 9.41 -21.50
CA ALA A 68 -9.79 9.34 -21.38
C ALA A 68 -10.24 9.07 -19.94
N TYR A 69 -9.58 8.14 -19.24
CA TYR A 69 -9.88 7.87 -17.83
C TYR A 69 -9.52 9.03 -16.91
N ARG A 70 -8.38 9.72 -17.12
CA ARG A 70 -8.03 10.91 -16.34
C ARG A 70 -9.07 12.02 -16.48
N GLN A 71 -9.51 12.29 -17.72
CA GLN A 71 -10.56 13.27 -17.99
C GLN A 71 -11.89 12.88 -17.34
N MET A 72 -12.31 11.62 -17.46
CA MET A 72 -13.55 11.12 -16.88
C MET A 72 -13.54 11.19 -15.34
N LEU A 73 -12.43 10.79 -14.72
CA LEU A 73 -12.30 10.71 -13.26
C LEU A 73 -11.87 12.03 -12.59
N LYS A 74 -11.55 13.07 -13.37
CA LYS A 74 -11.06 14.38 -12.90
C LYS A 74 -9.82 14.27 -12.00
N ILE A 75 -8.86 13.45 -12.44
CA ILE A 75 -7.58 13.17 -11.74
C ILE A 75 -6.37 13.49 -12.61
#